data_AF-A0A2I2KTG7-F1
#
_entry.id   AF-A0A2I2KTG7-F1
#
_cell.length_a   1.000
_cell.length_b   1.000
_cell.length_c   1.000
_cell.angle_alpha   90.00
_cell.angle_beta   90.00
_cell.angle_gamma   90.00
#
_symmetry.space_group_name_H-M   'P 1'
#
loop_
_entity.id
_entity.type
_entity.pdbx_description
1 polymer ?
#
loop_
_entity_poly.entity_id
_entity_poly.type
_entity_poly.pdbx_seq_one_letter_code
_entity_poly.pdbx_strand_id
1 'polypeptide(L)'
;MNPAGQHPCAPDPSLHPLARIRAAHGWSYQKLARLIAARARAYGVGMAGERQKVWRWEHRSVTPDRLTQRCLADLLGVGHEELSVHPWPAWLPTADLAPCAQEIQALRRELTQVRAALAGMRREVERCPFTGE
;
A
#
# COMPACT_ATOMS: atom_id res chain seq x y z
N MET A 1 -36.06 -13.79 26.87
CA MET A 1 -35.05 -14.87 26.83
C MET A 1 -34.16 -14.68 25.61
N ASN A 2 -32.87 -14.97 25.78
CA ASN A 2 -31.70 -14.30 25.20
C ASN A 2 -31.48 -14.35 23.67
N PRO A 3 -30.79 -13.33 23.11
CA PRO A 3 -30.35 -13.22 21.72
C PRO A 3 -28.92 -13.80 21.53
N ALA A 4 -28.62 -14.37 20.36
CA ALA A 4 -27.24 -14.76 20.01
C ALA A 4 -26.93 -14.30 18.57
N GLY A 5 -26.22 -13.20 18.30
CA GLY A 5 -25.42 -12.41 19.23
C GLY A 5 -24.11 -13.11 19.62
N GLN A 6 -23.54 -13.95 18.77
CA GLN A 6 -22.19 -14.51 18.98
C GLN A 6 -21.51 -14.81 17.63
N HIS A 7 -20.73 -13.84 17.16
CA HIS A 7 -19.50 -14.18 16.44
C HIS A 7 -18.51 -14.70 17.50
N PRO A 8 -17.95 -15.90 17.35
CA PRO A 8 -17.03 -16.46 18.33
C PRO A 8 -15.79 -15.56 18.42
N CYS A 9 -15.55 -15.05 19.63
CA CYS A 9 -14.30 -14.51 20.16
C CYS A 9 -13.30 -14.07 19.08
N ALA A 10 -13.48 -12.85 18.56
CA ALA A 10 -12.49 -12.25 17.66
C ALA A 10 -11.19 -12.01 18.47
N PRO A 11 -10.03 -12.55 18.06
CA PRO A 11 -8.76 -12.04 18.56
C PRO A 11 -8.70 -10.55 18.19
N ASP A 12 -8.26 -9.73 19.13
CA ASP A 12 -8.28 -8.27 19.05
C ASP A 12 -7.66 -7.79 17.70
N PRO A 13 -8.44 -7.14 16.81
CA PRO A 13 -7.97 -6.69 15.49
C PRO A 13 -6.91 -5.57 15.58
N SER A 14 -6.57 -5.09 16.77
CA SER A 14 -5.55 -4.06 17.03
C SER A 14 -4.11 -4.62 17.01
N LEU A 15 -3.92 -5.95 16.93
CA LEU A 15 -2.59 -6.58 17.01
C LEU A 15 -1.92 -6.88 15.67
N HIS A 16 -2.64 -6.97 14.55
CA HIS A 16 -2.00 -7.33 13.28
C HIS A 16 -1.31 -6.10 12.63
N PRO A 17 0.01 -6.15 12.30
CA PRO A 17 0.73 -5.01 11.72
C PRO A 17 0.07 -4.47 10.45
N LEU A 18 -0.45 -5.35 9.59
CA LEU A 18 -1.18 -4.95 8.38
C LEU A 18 -2.45 -4.14 8.69
N ALA A 19 -3.19 -4.48 9.76
CA ALA A 19 -4.39 -3.75 10.14
C ALA A 19 -4.05 -2.34 10.64
N ARG A 20 -2.95 -2.20 11.41
CA ARG A 20 -2.42 -0.90 11.85
C ARG A 20 -1.98 -0.03 10.67
N ILE A 21 -1.22 -0.59 9.72
CA ILE A 21 -0.80 0.09 8.49
C ILE A 21 -2.03 0.54 7.69
N ARG A 22 -2.99 -0.36 7.50
CA ARG A 22 -4.21 -0.08 6.75
C ARG A 22 -5.01 1.05 7.39
N ALA A 23 -5.13 1.07 8.72
CA ALA A 23 -5.77 2.14 9.47
C ALA A 23 -5.02 3.48 9.33
N ALA A 24 -3.69 3.48 9.48
CA ALA A 24 -2.85 4.67 9.32
C ALA A 24 -2.96 5.31 7.93
N HIS A 25 -3.11 4.49 6.88
CA HIS A 25 -3.30 4.97 5.51
C HIS A 25 -4.78 5.23 5.13
N GLY A 26 -5.74 4.98 6.03
CA GLY A 26 -7.17 5.09 5.73
C GLY A 26 -7.63 4.16 4.60
N TRP A 27 -7.01 2.99 4.47
CA TRP A 27 -7.31 2.02 3.41
C TRP A 27 -8.44 1.08 3.84
N SER A 28 -9.41 0.88 2.94
CA SER A 28 -10.36 -0.23 3.08
C SER A 28 -9.71 -1.53 2.58
N TYR A 29 -10.23 -2.69 2.99
CA TYR A 29 -9.79 -3.99 2.46
C TYR A 29 -9.79 -4.03 0.93
N GLN A 30 -10.85 -3.48 0.32
CA GLN A 30 -10.98 -3.42 -1.13
C GLN A 30 -9.94 -2.50 -1.77
N LYS A 31 -9.63 -1.36 -1.13
CA LYS A 31 -8.61 -0.42 -1.61
C LYS A 31 -7.23 -1.07 -1.58
N LEU A 32 -6.87 -1.73 -0.49
CA LEU A 32 -5.60 -2.45 -0.38
C LEU A 32 -5.50 -3.55 -1.45
N ALA A 33 -6.53 -4.37 -1.62
CA ALA A 33 -6.55 -5.41 -2.64
C ALA A 33 -6.38 -4.86 -4.07
N ARG A 34 -7.00 -3.71 -4.38
CA ARG A 34 -6.84 -3.03 -5.67
C ARG A 34 -5.44 -2.47 -5.89
N LEU A 35 -4.82 -1.90 -4.85
CA LEU A 35 -3.45 -1.38 -4.92
C LEU A 35 -2.45 -2.51 -5.20
N ILE A 36 -2.60 -3.64 -4.52
CA ILE A 36 -1.78 -4.83 -4.75
C ILE A 36 -1.99 -5.36 -6.18
N ALA A 37 -3.25 -5.46 -6.64
CA ALA A 37 -3.55 -5.90 -8.00
C ALA A 37 -2.96 -4.97 -9.07
N ALA A 38 -3.04 -3.66 -8.86
CA ALA A 38 -2.43 -2.68 -9.75
C ALA A 38 -0.90 -2.83 -9.80
N ARG A 39 -0.25 -3.12 -8.66
CA ARG A 39 1.19 -3.35 -8.60
C ARG A 39 1.58 -4.69 -9.25
N ALA A 40 0.81 -5.75 -9.03
CA ALA A 40 1.04 -7.05 -9.66
C ALA A 40 0.97 -6.96 -11.20
N ARG A 41 0.09 -6.10 -11.74
CA ARG A 41 0.04 -5.83 -13.18
C ARG A 41 1.32 -5.20 -13.71
N ALA A 42 2.02 -4.38 -12.92
CA ALA A 42 3.33 -3.84 -13.29
C ALA A 42 4.41 -4.95 -13.40
N TYR A 43 4.21 -6.07 -12.73
CA TYR A 43 5.02 -7.29 -12.88
C TYR A 43 4.52 -8.23 -13.98
N GLY A 44 3.54 -7.81 -14.79
CA GLY A 44 2.95 -8.63 -15.85
C GLY A 44 1.98 -9.70 -15.35
N VAL A 45 1.61 -9.69 -14.06
CA VAL A 45 0.73 -10.69 -13.47
C VAL A 45 -0.67 -10.13 -13.23
N GLY A 46 -1.67 -10.77 -13.82
CA GLY A 46 -3.08 -10.50 -13.55
C GLY A 46 -3.47 -11.03 -12.17
N MET A 47 -3.57 -10.14 -11.17
CA MET A 47 -4.02 -10.50 -9.83
C MET A 47 -5.45 -10.02 -9.55
N ALA A 48 -6.30 -10.92 -9.03
CA ALA A 48 -7.64 -10.56 -8.57
C ALA A 48 -7.57 -9.77 -7.25
N GLY A 49 -8.09 -8.54 -7.27
CA GLY A 49 -8.16 -7.62 -6.12
C GLY A 49 -9.29 -7.96 -5.14
N GLU A 50 -9.26 -9.17 -4.58
CA GLU A 50 -10.28 -9.66 -3.65
C GLU A 50 -10.05 -9.20 -2.21
N ARG A 51 -10.97 -8.40 -1.65
CA ARG A 51 -10.96 -8.00 -0.22
C ARG A 51 -10.89 -9.17 0.77
N GLN A 52 -11.43 -10.33 0.40
CA GLN A 52 -11.42 -11.53 1.26
C GLN A 52 -10.00 -12.08 1.47
N LYS A 53 -9.07 -11.87 0.53
CA LYS A 53 -7.66 -12.26 0.73
C LYS A 53 -7.03 -11.42 1.83
N VAL A 54 -7.24 -10.10 1.78
CA VAL A 54 -6.75 -9.16 2.80
C VAL A 54 -7.30 -9.50 4.17
N TRP A 55 -8.60 -9.76 4.27
CA TRP A 55 -9.20 -10.18 5.54
C TRP A 55 -8.59 -11.48 6.07
N ARG A 56 -8.34 -12.48 5.20
CA ARG A 56 -7.67 -13.75 5.58
C ARG A 56 -6.24 -13.53 6.06
N TRP A 57 -5.48 -12.62 5.45
CA TRP A 57 -4.12 -12.32 5.91
C TRP A 57 -4.14 -11.72 7.31
N GLU A 58 -5.11 -10.83 7.60
CA GLU A 58 -5.25 -10.19 8.90
C GLU A 58 -5.79 -11.13 10.00
N HIS A 59 -6.73 -12.03 9.68
CA HIS A 59 -7.51 -12.77 10.70
C HIS A 59 -7.22 -14.27 10.76
N ARG A 60 -6.62 -14.86 9.72
CA ARG A 60 -6.38 -16.31 9.62
C ARG A 60 -4.89 -16.67 9.61
N SER A 61 -4.01 -15.70 9.81
CA SER A 61 -2.54 -15.87 9.71
C SER A 61 -2.12 -16.52 8.39
N VAL A 62 -2.90 -16.30 7.32
CA VAL A 62 -2.59 -16.82 6.00
C VAL A 62 -1.44 -16.00 5.44
N THR A 63 -0.36 -16.68 5.09
CA THR A 63 0.79 -16.03 4.46
C THR A 63 0.44 -15.69 3.01
N PRO A 64 0.52 -14.40 2.60
CA PRO A 64 0.38 -14.03 1.20
C PRO A 64 1.51 -14.63 0.37
N ASP A 65 1.22 -14.91 -0.90
CA ASP A 65 2.23 -15.43 -1.83
C ASP A 65 3.41 -14.45 -2.00
N ARG A 66 4.57 -14.96 -2.43
CA ARG A 66 5.81 -14.16 -2.56
C ARG A 66 5.63 -12.94 -3.45
N LEU A 67 4.88 -13.06 -4.56
CA LEU A 67 4.58 -11.91 -5.42
C LEU A 67 3.72 -10.87 -4.69
N THR A 68 2.72 -11.31 -3.93
CA THR A 68 1.88 -10.43 -3.12
C THR A 68 2.69 -9.72 -2.03
N GLN A 69 3.61 -10.43 -1.37
CA GLN A 69 4.52 -9.83 -0.40
C GLN A 69 5.39 -8.76 -1.04
N ARG A 70 5.98 -9.01 -2.22
CA ARG A 70 6.76 -8.00 -2.97
C ARG A 70 5.91 -6.78 -3.34
N CYS A 71 4.68 -7.00 -3.80
CA CYS A 71 3.76 -5.91 -4.09
C CYS A 71 3.43 -5.07 -2.84
N LEU A 72 3.24 -5.73 -1.68
CA LEU A 72 3.04 -5.04 -0.41
C LEU A 72 4.31 -4.27 0.02
N ALA A 73 5.49 -4.87 -0.10
CA ALA A 73 6.76 -4.23 0.21
C ALA A 73 6.95 -2.95 -0.60
N ASP A 74 6.69 -3.00 -1.91
CA ASP A 74 6.74 -1.84 -2.80
C ASP A 74 5.75 -0.73 -2.41
N LEU A 75 4.53 -1.12 -2.03
CA LEU A 75 3.49 -0.18 -1.60
C LEU A 75 3.88 0.50 -0.28
N LEU A 76 4.55 -0.24 0.61
CA LEU A 76 5.01 0.24 1.90
C LEU A 76 6.40 0.87 1.85
N GLY A 77 7.10 0.77 0.73
CA GLY A 77 8.49 1.25 0.58
C GLY A 77 9.52 0.42 1.35
N VAL A 78 9.20 -0.84 1.68
CA VAL A 78 10.09 -1.78 2.36
C VAL A 78 10.99 -2.47 1.33
N GLY A 79 12.29 -2.59 1.64
CA GLY A 79 13.25 -3.30 0.80
C GLY A 79 12.90 -4.79 0.67
N HIS A 80 13.18 -5.38 -0.50
CA HIS A 80 12.86 -6.80 -0.75
C HIS A 80 13.77 -7.74 0.05
N GLU A 81 14.91 -7.27 0.54
CA GLU A 81 15.80 -8.00 1.45
C GLU A 81 15.08 -8.39 2.76
N GLU A 82 14.25 -7.49 3.30
CA GLU A 82 13.49 -7.73 4.54
C GLU A 82 12.52 -8.92 4.39
N LEU A 83 12.01 -9.18 3.18
CA LEU A 83 11.11 -10.30 2.91
C LEU A 83 11.83 -11.66 2.95
N SER A 84 13.15 -11.65 2.74
CA SER A 84 14.00 -12.85 2.81
C SER A 84 14.50 -13.07 4.24
N VAL A 85 14.76 -11.99 4.97
CA VAL A 85 15.28 -12.02 6.35
C VAL A 85 14.18 -12.32 7.37
N HIS A 86 12.99 -11.76 7.19
CA HIS A 86 11.89 -11.89 8.14
C HIS A 86 10.65 -12.53 7.48
N PRO A 87 10.06 -13.57 8.08
CA PRO A 87 8.84 -14.18 7.55
C PRO A 87 7.64 -13.25 7.74
N TRP A 88 6.58 -13.47 6.96
CA TRP A 88 5.30 -12.81 7.20
C TRP A 88 4.75 -13.18 8.60
N PRO A 89 4.15 -12.24 9.37
CA PRO A 89 3.98 -10.80 9.12
C PRO A 89 5.10 -9.91 9.74
N ALA A 90 6.23 -10.49 10.15
CA ALA A 90 7.25 -9.81 10.96
C ALA A 90 8.02 -8.69 10.23
N TRP A 91 8.15 -8.76 8.90
CA TRP A 91 8.78 -7.69 8.11
C TRP A 91 7.91 -6.44 7.93
N LEU A 92 6.63 -6.49 8.28
CA LEU A 92 5.75 -5.34 8.13
C LEU A 92 6.17 -4.21 9.08
N PRO A 93 6.25 -2.96 8.61
CA PRO A 93 6.61 -1.83 9.45
C PRO A 93 5.55 -1.68 10.52
N THR A 94 5.95 -1.81 11.78
CA THR A 94 5.09 -1.42 12.89
C THR A 94 4.91 0.10 12.77
N ALA A 95 3.69 0.63 12.96
CA ALA A 95 3.41 2.04 12.66
C ALA A 95 4.34 3.05 13.36
N ASP A 96 5.02 2.63 14.43
CA ASP A 96 6.06 3.35 15.16
C ASP A 96 7.43 3.43 14.45
N LEU A 97 7.80 2.43 13.66
CA LEU A 97 9.11 2.31 12.99
C LEU A 97 9.08 2.77 11.53
N ALA A 98 8.06 3.55 11.16
CA ALA A 98 7.86 4.01 9.79
C ALA A 98 8.54 5.34 9.38
N PRO A 99 9.48 5.99 10.11
CA PRO A 99 9.97 7.30 9.66
C PRO A 99 10.69 7.23 8.31
N CYS A 100 11.55 6.24 8.07
CA CYS A 100 12.25 6.14 6.76
C CYS A 100 11.31 5.76 5.60
N ALA A 101 10.34 4.87 5.82
CA ALA A 101 9.37 4.51 4.79
C ALA A 101 8.43 5.70 4.48
N GLN A 102 8.05 6.48 5.49
CA GLN A 102 7.30 7.72 5.30
C GLN A 102 8.14 8.80 4.61
N GLU A 103 9.41 8.95 4.95
CA GLU A 103 10.33 9.87 4.27
C GLU A 103 10.48 9.51 2.79
N ILE A 104 10.67 8.23 2.46
CA ILE A 104 10.75 7.78 1.05
C ILE A 104 9.44 8.10 0.31
N GLN A 105 8.28 7.92 0.96
CA GLN A 105 6.98 8.26 0.35
C GLN A 105 6.77 9.77 0.23
N ALA A 106 7.24 10.56 1.20
CA ALA A 106 7.24 12.01 1.13
C ALA A 106 8.10 12.50 -0.04
N LEU A 107 9.34 12.00 -0.15
CA LEU A 107 10.25 12.31 -1.25
C LEU A 107 9.67 11.93 -2.62
N ARG A 108 8.99 10.79 -2.73
CA ARG A 108 8.29 10.40 -3.97
C ARG A 108 7.14 11.34 -4.33
N ARG A 109 6.37 11.83 -3.34
CA ARG A 109 5.31 12.82 -3.57
C ARG A 109 5.88 14.14 -4.05
N GLU A 110 6.92 14.64 -3.38
CA GLU A 110 7.62 15.87 -3.78
C GLU A 110 8.13 15.77 -5.21
N LEU A 111 8.82 14.67 -5.57
CA LEU A 111 9.30 14.46 -6.93
C LEU A 111 8.15 14.42 -7.95
N THR A 112 7.01 13.84 -7.58
CA THR A 112 5.83 13.81 -8.46
C THR A 112 5.24 15.20 -8.68
N GLN A 113 5.17 16.03 -7.62
CA GLN A 113 4.71 17.41 -7.72
C GLN A 113 5.64 18.27 -8.59
N VAL A 114 6.96 18.16 -8.39
CA VAL A 114 7.94 18.88 -9.21
C VAL A 114 7.81 18.51 -10.69
N ARG A 115 7.66 17.23 -11.01
CA ARG A 115 7.43 16.78 -12.40
C ARG A 115 6.14 17.35 -12.99
N ALA A 116 5.06 17.42 -12.20
CA ALA A 116 3.81 17.99 -12.65
C ALA A 116 3.91 19.51 -12.89
N ALA A 117 4.62 20.23 -12.01
CA ALA A 117 4.86 21.66 -12.14
C ALA A 117 5.69 21.98 -13.40
N LEU A 118 6.78 21.24 -13.63
CA LEU A 118 7.60 21.38 -14.84
C LEU A 118 6.80 21.08 -16.12
N ALA A 119 5.91 20.08 -16.10
CA ALA A 119 5.01 19.79 -17.21
C ALA A 119 3.93 20.88 -17.42
N GLY A 120 3.58 21.64 -16.39
CA GLY A 120 2.72 22.81 -16.46
C GLY A 120 3.45 23.99 -17.13
N MET A 121 4.63 24.34 -16.62
CA MET A 121 5.46 25.43 -17.14
C MET A 121 5.80 25.23 -18.62
N ARG A 122 6.16 24.00 -19.01
CA ARG A 122 6.44 23.69 -20.43
C ARG A 122 5.24 23.95 -21.33
N ARG A 123 4.03 23.58 -20.89
CA ARG A 123 2.79 23.84 -21.65
C ARG A 123 2.45 25.32 -21.76
N GLU A 124 2.85 26.13 -20.78
CA GLU A 124 2.63 27.57 -20.79
C GLU A 124 3.56 28.27 -21.79
N VAL A 125 4.84 27.87 -21.83
CA VAL A 125 5.80 28.33 -22.85
C VAL A 125 5.33 27.96 -24.27
N GLU A 126 4.81 26.74 -24.47
CA GLU A 126 4.27 26.30 -25.76
C GLU A 126 2.98 27.05 -26.16
N ARG A 127 2.28 27.71 -25.21
CA ARG A 127 1.00 28.40 -25.44
C ARG A 127 1.15 29.91 -25.60
N CYS A 128 2.32 30.49 -25.34
CA CYS A 128 2.62 31.88 -25.70
C CYS A 128 2.92 31.96 -27.20
N PRO A 129 2.02 32.47 -28.06
CA PRO A 129 2.41 32.79 -29.42
C PRO A 129 3.48 33.87 -29.34
N PHE A 130 4.61 33.65 -30.02
CA PHE A 130 5.58 34.69 -30.30
C PHE A 130 4.87 35.72 -31.18
N THR A 131 4.30 36.76 -30.56
CA THR A 131 3.75 37.90 -31.29
C THR A 131 4.96 38.70 -31.80
N GLY A 132 5.41 38.39 -33.01
CA GLY A 132 6.37 39.22 -33.73
C GLY A 132 5.66 40.50 -34.18
N GLU A 133 6.14 41.64 -33.69
CA GLU A 133 5.96 42.95 -34.35
C GLU A 133 6.84 43.05 -35.60
#